data_AF-A0AAW0U926-F1
#
_entry.id   AF-A0AAW0U926-F1
#
_cell.length_a   1.000
_cell.length_b   1.000
_cell.length_c   1.000
_cell.angle_alpha   90.00
_cell.angle_beta   90.00
_cell.angle_gamma   90.00
#
_symmetry.space_group_name_H-M   'P 1'
#
loop_
_entity.id
_entity.type
_entity.pdbx_description
1 polymer ?
#
loop_
_entity_poly.entity_id
_entity_poly.type
_entity_poly.pdbx_seq_one_letter_code
_entity_poly.pdbx_strand_id
1 'polypeptide(L)'
;MAAAAMKDPRTFFTQGTAAQFDYVYNLYEEAVKLKAEQKNRKPEEFLKLDKWYQKELPVRIKARGKEAHLTHEELCLCMKWKLSRGKFSPRLKDLIQMNTPRLCISETKKAFRQLQKREDLPSAVQALCNLKGVGPAMASTILTAGNPEMCGFMADECLLAIPEIEGIDYTTKELINFVEQLKTAANRLNKEGSENHWNPHKVEMALWAHFVLGDLKKELLDGMPGGNTGTPAPSSTQTPAENGDAQTQSPQKAKNGDTNPEESNDSMDSAFANKENLTANTNGTSDAENSRASVILNCEDTNDSVAVSEAASEPVSEAPSEPVSEAPSETVSESDTQDTPSAASAIRPTDSTDEPAQKKIKVDE
;
A
#
# COMPACT_ATOMS: atom_id res chain seq x y z
N MET A 1 -29.32 18.74 -5.47
CA MET A 1 -29.43 17.33 -5.02
C MET A 1 -28.22 16.52 -5.50
N ALA A 2 -28.04 16.25 -6.80
CA ALA A 2 -26.91 15.46 -7.34
C ALA A 2 -25.52 15.82 -6.78
N ALA A 3 -25.16 17.11 -6.72
CA ALA A 3 -23.88 17.57 -6.16
C ALA A 3 -23.61 17.10 -4.71
N ALA A 4 -24.65 16.95 -3.88
CA ALA A 4 -24.51 16.46 -2.51
C ALA A 4 -24.32 14.93 -2.46
N ALA A 5 -24.95 14.20 -3.40
CA ALA A 5 -24.75 12.76 -3.55
C ALA A 5 -23.34 12.44 -4.06
N MET A 6 -22.73 13.30 -4.87
CA MET A 6 -21.32 13.18 -5.29
C MET A 6 -20.30 13.38 -4.15
N LYS A 7 -20.75 13.70 -2.93
CA LYS A 7 -19.92 13.67 -1.71
C LYS A 7 -20.03 12.38 -0.91
N ASP A 8 -20.83 11.41 -1.35
CA ASP A 8 -20.81 10.03 -0.85
C ASP A 8 -19.80 9.20 -1.68
N PRO A 9 -18.83 8.50 -1.07
CA PRO A 9 -17.82 7.74 -1.81
C PRO A 9 -18.39 6.61 -2.70
N ARG A 10 -19.49 5.95 -2.28
CA ARG A 10 -20.12 4.86 -3.05
C ARG A 10 -20.81 5.36 -4.32
N THR A 11 -21.47 6.50 -4.22
CA THR A 11 -22.08 7.19 -5.37
C THR A 11 -20.99 7.77 -6.28
N PHE A 12 -19.92 8.35 -5.72
CA PHE A 12 -18.77 8.83 -6.50
C PHE A 12 -18.09 7.71 -7.29
N PHE A 13 -17.81 6.55 -6.67
CA PHE A 13 -17.19 5.41 -7.36
C PHE A 13 -18.03 4.93 -8.57
N THR A 14 -19.33 4.72 -8.35
CA THR A 14 -20.22 4.15 -9.37
C THR A 14 -20.63 5.13 -10.46
N GLN A 15 -20.91 6.39 -10.11
CA GLN A 15 -21.54 7.38 -11.01
C GLN A 15 -20.67 8.59 -11.32
N GLY A 16 -19.54 8.79 -10.62
CA GLY A 16 -18.64 9.91 -10.85
C GLY A 16 -17.99 9.85 -12.22
N THR A 17 -18.11 10.91 -13.00
CA THR A 17 -17.59 11.03 -14.38
C THR A 17 -16.07 11.24 -14.44
N ALA A 18 -15.47 11.04 -15.61
CA ALA A 18 -14.07 11.37 -15.92
C ALA A 18 -13.62 12.70 -15.30
N ALA A 19 -14.31 13.81 -15.62
CA ALA A 19 -13.94 15.14 -15.14
C ALA A 19 -14.05 15.28 -13.59
N GLN A 20 -14.93 14.52 -12.94
CA GLN A 20 -15.07 14.52 -11.49
C GLN A 20 -13.95 13.72 -10.82
N PHE A 21 -13.57 12.59 -11.42
CA PHE A 21 -12.39 11.83 -11.02
C PHE A 21 -11.09 12.62 -11.24
N ASP A 22 -10.94 13.30 -12.38
CA ASP A 22 -9.82 14.20 -12.69
C ASP A 22 -9.71 15.34 -11.65
N TYR A 23 -10.82 15.98 -11.30
CA TYR A 23 -10.88 17.01 -10.26
C TYR A 23 -10.36 16.49 -8.91
N VAL A 24 -10.86 15.34 -8.44
CA VAL A 24 -10.46 14.80 -7.13
C VAL A 24 -9.02 14.25 -7.14
N TYR A 25 -8.57 13.65 -8.24
CA TYR A 25 -7.19 13.18 -8.38
C TYR A 25 -6.18 14.33 -8.31
N ASN A 26 -6.51 15.49 -8.89
CA ASN A 26 -5.70 16.70 -8.75
C ASN A 26 -5.65 17.27 -7.31
N LEU A 27 -6.59 16.89 -6.43
CA LEU A 27 -6.56 17.22 -5.00
C LEU A 27 -5.80 16.18 -4.14
N TYR A 28 -5.22 15.13 -4.73
CA TYR A 28 -4.53 14.06 -3.99
C TYR A 28 -3.44 14.59 -3.05
N GLU A 29 -2.57 15.51 -3.51
CA GLU A 29 -1.50 16.04 -2.66
C GLU A 29 -2.03 16.88 -1.48
N GLU A 30 -3.23 17.47 -1.59
CA GLU A 30 -3.90 18.16 -0.48
C GLU A 30 -4.54 17.16 0.50
N ALA A 31 -5.17 16.10 0.00
CA ALA A 31 -5.68 15.01 0.84
C ALA A 31 -4.56 14.33 1.66
N VAL A 32 -3.37 14.14 1.06
CA VAL A 32 -2.19 13.62 1.78
C VAL A 32 -1.73 14.59 2.86
N LYS A 33 -1.69 15.91 2.62
CA LYS A 33 -1.36 16.93 3.66
C LYS A 33 -2.33 16.87 4.84
N LEU A 34 -3.64 16.88 4.58
CA LEU A 34 -4.67 16.84 5.61
C LEU A 34 -4.57 15.56 6.47
N LYS A 35 -4.34 14.41 5.83
CA LYS A 35 -4.09 13.14 6.54
C LYS A 35 -2.76 13.17 7.32
N ALA A 36 -1.73 13.85 6.80
CA ALA A 36 -0.44 14.05 7.46
C ALA A 36 -0.62 14.83 8.77
N GLU A 37 -1.33 15.95 8.71
CA GLU A 37 -1.61 16.83 9.84
C GLU A 37 -2.51 16.17 10.89
N GLN A 38 -3.49 15.36 10.47
CA GLN A 38 -4.37 14.62 11.37
C GLN A 38 -3.64 13.49 12.14
N LYS A 39 -2.83 12.67 11.45
CA LYS A 39 -2.26 11.44 12.04
C LYS A 39 -0.79 11.53 12.47
N ASN A 40 0.04 12.35 11.81
CA ASN A 40 1.49 12.26 11.95
C ASN A 40 2.07 13.45 12.72
N ARG A 41 2.80 13.17 13.80
CA ARG A 41 3.57 14.16 14.60
C ARG A 41 4.67 14.90 13.79
N LYS A 42 4.86 14.55 12.52
CA LYS A 42 5.79 15.14 11.57
C LYS A 42 5.21 15.07 10.15
N PRO A 43 4.32 15.98 9.72
CA PRO A 43 3.68 15.92 8.42
C PRO A 43 4.67 15.84 7.24
N GLU A 44 5.79 16.56 7.33
CA GLU A 44 6.89 16.52 6.35
C GLU A 44 7.46 15.11 6.09
N GLU A 45 7.60 14.26 7.12
CA GLU A 45 8.15 12.91 6.92
C GLU A 45 7.20 12.05 6.10
N PHE A 46 5.89 12.20 6.27
CA PHE A 46 4.90 11.47 5.48
C PHE A 46 4.81 12.01 4.05
N LEU A 47 4.82 13.34 3.85
CA LEU A 47 4.83 13.95 2.52
C LEU A 47 6.06 13.55 1.68
N LYS A 48 7.24 13.48 2.31
CA LYS A 48 8.48 13.00 1.67
C LYS A 48 8.40 11.51 1.32
N LEU A 49 7.81 10.70 2.21
CA LEU A 49 7.65 9.26 2.03
C LEU A 49 6.59 8.90 0.98
N ASP A 50 5.49 9.65 0.90
CA ASP A 50 4.47 9.48 -0.14
C ASP A 50 5.00 9.88 -1.51
N LYS A 51 5.68 11.03 -1.63
CA LYS A 51 6.36 11.43 -2.87
C LYS A 51 7.35 10.35 -3.35
N TRP A 52 8.10 9.74 -2.43
CA TRP A 52 8.99 8.61 -2.75
C TRP A 52 8.20 7.40 -3.28
N TYR A 53 7.14 6.97 -2.58
CA TYR A 53 6.34 5.81 -2.97
C TYR A 53 5.63 6.03 -4.32
N GLN A 54 5.05 7.21 -4.55
CA GLN A 54 4.28 7.52 -5.74
C GLN A 54 5.15 7.84 -6.98
N LYS A 55 6.28 8.53 -6.79
CA LYS A 55 7.05 9.14 -7.91
C LYS A 55 8.46 8.58 -8.09
N GLU A 56 9.09 8.02 -7.06
CA GLU A 56 10.45 7.47 -7.18
C GLU A 56 10.47 5.94 -7.26
N LEU A 57 9.76 5.26 -6.37
CA LEU A 57 9.81 3.80 -6.25
C LEU A 57 9.40 3.07 -7.55
N PRO A 58 8.31 3.45 -8.28
CA PRO A 58 7.95 2.78 -9.53
C PRO A 58 9.02 2.96 -10.62
N VAL A 59 9.70 4.11 -10.63
CA VAL A 59 10.83 4.38 -11.54
C VAL A 59 12.03 3.49 -11.19
N ARG A 60 12.37 3.37 -9.90
CA ARG A 60 13.44 2.47 -9.42
C ARG A 60 13.17 0.99 -9.76
N ILE A 61 11.93 0.53 -9.60
CA ILE A 61 11.54 -0.85 -9.95
C ILE A 61 11.58 -1.04 -11.47
N LYS A 62 11.02 -0.11 -12.26
CA LYS A 62 11.01 -0.17 -13.73
C LYS A 62 12.41 -0.16 -14.33
N ALA A 63 13.34 0.61 -13.75
CA ALA A 63 14.75 0.64 -14.15
C ALA A 63 15.49 -0.71 -14.00
N ARG A 64 15.01 -1.61 -13.14
CA ARG A 64 15.54 -2.98 -13.00
C ARG A 64 15.06 -3.93 -14.11
N GLY A 65 14.09 -3.52 -14.92
CA GLY A 65 13.65 -4.23 -16.13
C GLY A 65 13.22 -5.68 -15.87
N LYS A 66 13.85 -6.64 -16.56
CA LYS A 66 13.57 -8.09 -16.40
C LYS A 66 13.86 -8.60 -14.97
N GLU A 67 14.67 -7.86 -14.22
CA GLU A 67 15.08 -8.14 -12.84
C GLU A 67 14.33 -7.27 -11.83
N ALA A 68 13.15 -6.73 -12.16
CA ALA A 68 12.30 -5.98 -11.22
C ALA A 68 12.13 -6.71 -9.86
N HIS A 69 12.43 -6.01 -8.77
CA HIS A 69 12.35 -6.48 -7.38
C HIS A 69 12.29 -5.27 -6.42
N LEU A 70 12.02 -5.51 -5.14
CA LEU A 70 12.33 -4.59 -4.04
C LEU A 70 13.63 -4.99 -3.35
N THR A 71 14.40 -4.01 -2.89
CA THR A 71 15.45 -4.19 -1.87
C THR A 71 14.82 -4.24 -0.47
N HIS A 72 15.55 -4.72 0.52
CA HIS A 72 15.08 -4.78 1.91
C HIS A 72 14.70 -3.39 2.48
N GLU A 73 15.47 -2.36 2.14
CA GLU A 73 15.18 -0.98 2.56
C GLU A 73 13.90 -0.45 1.93
N GLU A 74 13.69 -0.68 0.62
CA GLU A 74 12.46 -0.31 -0.08
C GLU A 74 11.24 -1.06 0.48
N LEU A 75 11.38 -2.35 0.82
CA LEU A 75 10.32 -3.12 1.49
C LEU A 75 9.95 -2.53 2.87
N CYS A 76 10.96 -2.13 3.66
CA CYS A 76 10.75 -1.47 4.95
C CYS A 76 10.10 -0.08 4.80
N LEU A 77 10.46 0.68 3.76
CA LEU A 77 9.88 1.99 3.46
C LEU A 77 8.43 1.86 2.96
N CYS A 78 8.09 0.85 2.16
CA CYS A 78 6.71 0.54 1.79
C CYS A 78 5.85 0.23 3.04
N MET A 79 6.39 -0.52 4.01
CA MET A 79 5.71 -0.76 5.29
C MET A 79 5.52 0.53 6.08
N LYS A 80 6.56 1.40 6.17
CA LYS A 80 6.41 2.73 6.80
C LYS A 80 5.31 3.55 6.13
N TRP A 81 5.23 3.53 4.79
CA TRP A 81 4.21 4.26 4.03
C TRP A 81 2.79 3.72 4.31
N LYS A 82 2.57 2.40 4.23
CA LYS A 82 1.28 1.76 4.55
C LYS A 82 0.81 2.17 5.95
N LEU A 83 1.69 2.06 6.95
CA LEU A 83 1.38 2.38 8.35
C LEU A 83 1.21 3.88 8.63
N SER A 84 1.73 4.77 7.78
CA SER A 84 1.48 6.23 7.86
C SER A 84 0.17 6.67 7.21
N ARG A 85 -0.33 5.92 6.21
CA ARG A 85 -1.61 6.16 5.51
C ARG A 85 -2.79 5.54 6.30
N GLY A 86 -2.70 4.25 6.60
CA GLY A 86 -3.76 3.42 7.23
C GLY A 86 -3.70 3.33 8.77
N LYS A 87 -4.06 2.17 9.33
CA LYS A 87 -3.98 1.86 10.77
C LYS A 87 -2.55 1.50 11.17
N PHE A 88 -2.02 2.11 12.23
CA PHE A 88 -0.67 1.83 12.73
C PHE A 88 -0.62 0.50 13.50
N SER A 89 0.38 -0.35 13.19
CA SER A 89 0.65 -1.61 13.89
C SER A 89 2.16 -1.77 14.09
N PRO A 90 2.66 -1.72 15.35
CA PRO A 90 4.08 -1.92 15.64
C PRO A 90 4.60 -3.28 15.16
N ARG A 91 3.83 -4.34 15.42
CA ARG A 91 4.19 -5.74 15.11
C ARG A 91 4.52 -5.95 13.63
N LEU A 92 3.82 -5.29 12.70
CA LEU A 92 4.11 -5.40 11.26
C LEU A 92 5.45 -4.74 10.88
N LYS A 93 5.81 -3.64 11.55
CA LYS A 93 7.09 -2.94 11.35
C LYS A 93 8.27 -3.78 11.86
N ASP A 94 8.09 -4.54 12.94
CA ASP A 94 9.15 -5.39 13.48
C ASP A 94 9.26 -6.70 12.66
N LEU A 95 8.13 -7.28 12.23
CA LEU A 95 8.11 -8.44 11.35
C LEU A 95 8.73 -8.18 9.96
N ILE A 96 8.50 -7.01 9.35
CA ILE A 96 9.07 -6.73 8.02
C ILE A 96 10.60 -6.69 8.03
N GLN A 97 11.20 -6.26 9.16
CA GLN A 97 12.66 -6.21 9.37
C GLN A 97 13.30 -7.58 9.60
N MET A 98 12.51 -8.63 9.86
CA MET A 98 13.01 -10.00 9.98
C MET A 98 13.25 -10.71 8.64
N ASN A 99 13.00 -10.05 7.50
CA ASN A 99 13.20 -10.63 6.17
C ASN A 99 14.67 -10.45 5.72
N THR A 100 15.29 -11.50 5.19
CA THR A 100 16.64 -11.35 4.61
C THR A 100 16.56 -10.60 3.27
N PRO A 101 17.58 -9.80 2.89
CA PRO A 101 17.62 -9.13 1.59
C PRO A 101 17.50 -10.10 0.40
N ARG A 102 18.07 -11.31 0.53
CA ARG A 102 17.97 -12.37 -0.49
C ARG A 102 16.53 -12.88 -0.66
N LEU A 103 15.78 -13.07 0.43
CA LEU A 103 14.38 -13.50 0.37
C LEU A 103 13.48 -12.39 -0.19
N CYS A 104 13.69 -11.14 0.25
CA CYS A 104 12.99 -9.97 -0.26
C CYS A 104 13.12 -9.84 -1.79
N ILE A 105 14.34 -9.94 -2.33
CA ILE A 105 14.58 -9.90 -3.78
C ILE A 105 13.94 -11.10 -4.49
N SER A 106 14.05 -12.32 -3.93
CA SER A 106 13.43 -13.53 -4.50
C SER A 106 11.93 -13.39 -4.70
N GLU A 107 11.20 -13.08 -3.62
CA GLU A 107 9.75 -13.16 -3.61
C GLU A 107 9.11 -11.95 -4.31
N THR A 108 9.69 -10.75 -4.19
CA THR A 108 9.20 -9.59 -4.96
C THR A 108 9.44 -9.75 -6.47
N LYS A 109 10.59 -10.30 -6.89
CA LYS A 109 10.86 -10.63 -8.29
C LYS A 109 9.91 -11.70 -8.83
N LYS A 110 9.65 -12.74 -8.03
CA LYS A 110 8.68 -13.80 -8.34
C LYS A 110 7.28 -13.20 -8.51
N ALA A 111 6.84 -12.33 -7.60
CA ALA A 111 5.54 -11.68 -7.63
C ALA A 111 5.35 -10.76 -8.85
N PHE A 112 6.29 -9.84 -9.09
CA PHE A 112 6.24 -8.95 -10.26
C PHE A 112 6.26 -9.75 -11.57
N ARG A 113 6.99 -10.87 -11.65
CA ARG A 113 6.97 -11.75 -12.82
C ARG A 113 5.61 -12.43 -13.06
N GLN A 114 4.87 -12.81 -12.02
CA GLN A 114 3.51 -13.36 -12.19
C GLN A 114 2.56 -12.27 -12.70
N LEU A 115 2.54 -11.10 -12.04
CA LEU A 115 1.65 -9.99 -12.39
C LEU A 115 1.95 -9.42 -13.80
N GLN A 116 3.22 -9.19 -14.15
CA GLN A 116 3.61 -8.54 -15.42
C GLN A 116 3.65 -9.48 -16.64
N LYS A 117 3.65 -10.82 -16.45
CA LYS A 117 3.81 -11.78 -17.57
C LYS A 117 2.74 -12.86 -17.67
N ARG A 118 1.87 -12.97 -16.66
CA ARG A 118 0.75 -13.92 -16.62
C ARG A 118 -0.56 -13.30 -16.17
N GLU A 119 -0.53 -12.02 -15.78
CA GLU A 119 -1.67 -11.28 -15.20
C GLU A 119 -2.23 -11.96 -13.93
N ASP A 120 -1.40 -12.82 -13.32
CA ASP A 120 -1.71 -13.75 -12.25
C ASP A 120 -1.52 -13.06 -10.90
N LEU A 121 -2.50 -12.21 -10.56
CA LEU A 121 -2.61 -11.56 -9.25
C LEU A 121 -2.64 -12.56 -8.07
N PRO A 122 -3.38 -13.68 -8.11
CA PRO A 122 -3.39 -14.66 -7.01
C PRO A 122 -1.98 -15.20 -6.68
N SER A 123 -1.21 -15.65 -7.68
CA SER A 123 0.16 -16.13 -7.45
C SER A 123 1.13 -15.01 -7.11
N ALA A 124 0.87 -13.77 -7.55
CA ALA A 124 1.68 -12.62 -7.18
C ALA A 124 1.51 -12.29 -5.68
N VAL A 125 0.27 -12.31 -5.17
CA VAL A 125 -0.04 -12.14 -3.74
C VAL A 125 0.53 -13.30 -2.92
N GLN A 126 0.32 -14.55 -3.35
CA GLN A 126 0.85 -15.74 -2.67
C GLN A 126 2.40 -15.73 -2.61
N ALA A 127 3.08 -15.20 -3.63
CA ALA A 127 4.53 -15.03 -3.60
C ALA A 127 4.95 -14.03 -2.49
N LEU A 128 4.25 -12.91 -2.36
CA LEU A 128 4.53 -11.89 -1.34
C LEU A 128 4.17 -12.34 0.07
N CYS A 129 3.12 -13.16 0.23
CA CYS A 129 2.72 -13.76 1.52
C CYS A 129 3.76 -14.72 2.13
N ASN A 130 4.87 -15.03 1.42
CA ASN A 130 6.01 -15.74 2.00
C ASN A 130 6.96 -14.81 2.81
N LEU A 131 6.76 -13.49 2.77
CA LEU A 131 7.54 -12.50 3.51
C LEU A 131 6.89 -12.22 4.87
N LYS A 132 7.71 -12.16 5.93
CA LYS A 132 7.23 -11.83 7.28
C LYS A 132 6.63 -10.42 7.31
N GLY A 133 5.42 -10.30 7.88
CA GLY A 133 4.70 -9.02 7.96
C GLY A 133 4.00 -8.60 6.65
N VAL A 134 3.84 -9.50 5.67
CA VAL A 134 3.18 -9.22 4.40
C VAL A 134 1.97 -10.13 4.20
N GLY A 135 0.77 -9.69 4.59
CA GLY A 135 -0.49 -10.25 4.10
C GLY A 135 -1.02 -9.50 2.86
N PRO A 136 -2.23 -9.84 2.35
CA PRO A 136 -2.76 -9.30 1.10
C PRO A 136 -2.78 -7.77 1.02
N ALA A 137 -3.15 -7.08 2.11
CA ALA A 137 -3.17 -5.62 2.10
C ALA A 137 -1.77 -5.01 1.92
N MET A 138 -0.72 -5.66 2.46
CA MET A 138 0.67 -5.24 2.24
C MET A 138 1.21 -5.72 0.89
N ALA A 139 0.73 -6.86 0.38
CA ALA A 139 1.06 -7.33 -0.96
C ALA A 139 0.55 -6.33 -2.02
N SER A 140 -0.65 -5.77 -1.86
CA SER A 140 -1.20 -4.73 -2.75
C SER A 140 -0.26 -3.51 -2.86
N THR A 141 0.26 -3.00 -1.73
CA THR A 141 1.26 -1.90 -1.70
C THR A 141 2.48 -2.21 -2.56
N ILE A 142 2.99 -3.44 -2.49
CA ILE A 142 4.18 -3.84 -3.25
C ILE A 142 3.85 -3.98 -4.74
N LEU A 143 2.73 -4.62 -5.08
CA LEU A 143 2.30 -4.86 -6.46
C LEU A 143 1.93 -3.56 -7.19
N THR A 144 1.24 -2.64 -6.53
CA THR A 144 0.91 -1.31 -7.06
C THR A 144 2.16 -0.51 -7.40
N ALA A 145 3.16 -0.47 -6.52
CA ALA A 145 4.42 0.20 -6.82
C ALA A 145 5.19 -0.45 -8.00
N GLY A 146 5.10 -1.78 -8.15
CA GLY A 146 5.76 -2.52 -9.23
C GLY A 146 5.01 -2.58 -10.56
N ASN A 147 3.69 -2.38 -10.57
CA ASN A 147 2.87 -2.30 -11.77
C ASN A 147 1.51 -1.61 -11.51
N PRO A 148 1.45 -0.25 -11.51
CA PRO A 148 0.22 0.50 -11.23
C PRO A 148 -0.86 0.35 -12.32
N GLU A 149 -0.52 -0.19 -13.49
CA GLU A 149 -1.48 -0.53 -14.55
C GLU A 149 -2.34 -1.76 -14.20
N MET A 150 -1.89 -2.61 -13.26
CA MET A 150 -2.53 -3.90 -12.95
C MET A 150 -3.04 -4.03 -11.51
N CYS A 151 -2.69 -3.12 -10.60
CA CYS A 151 -3.03 -3.24 -9.18
C CYS A 151 -3.13 -1.87 -8.49
N GLY A 152 -4.15 -1.67 -7.65
CA GLY A 152 -4.27 -0.52 -6.73
C GLY A 152 -4.07 -0.95 -5.27
N PHE A 153 -3.68 -0.01 -4.42
CA PHE A 153 -3.46 -0.27 -2.99
C PHE A 153 -4.79 -0.50 -2.25
N MET A 154 -4.86 -1.61 -1.51
CA MET A 154 -6.04 -2.03 -0.75
C MET A 154 -6.18 -1.23 0.55
N ALA A 155 -6.63 0.01 0.42
CA ALA A 155 -6.91 0.91 1.55
C ALA A 155 -8.33 0.70 2.11
N ASP A 156 -8.44 0.74 3.45
CA ASP A 156 -9.70 0.71 4.20
C ASP A 156 -10.75 1.67 3.62
N GLU A 157 -10.33 2.91 3.33
CA GLU A 157 -11.18 3.96 2.76
C GLU A 157 -11.74 3.60 1.37
N CYS A 158 -10.95 2.90 0.55
CA CYS A 158 -11.36 2.48 -0.79
C CYS A 158 -12.26 1.24 -0.78
N LEU A 159 -12.04 0.30 0.15
CA LEU A 159 -12.91 -0.86 0.35
C LEU A 159 -14.31 -0.42 0.77
N LEU A 160 -14.42 0.49 1.74
CA LEU A 160 -15.70 1.06 2.18
C LEU A 160 -16.45 1.78 1.06
N ALA A 161 -15.73 2.40 0.14
CA ALA A 161 -16.29 3.19 -0.97
C ALA A 161 -16.74 2.38 -2.19
N ILE A 162 -16.48 1.06 -2.25
CA ILE A 162 -16.92 0.19 -3.34
C ILE A 162 -18.20 -0.57 -2.91
N PRO A 163 -19.35 -0.39 -3.60
CA PRO A 163 -20.60 -1.05 -3.21
C PRO A 163 -20.54 -2.57 -3.18
N GLU A 164 -19.78 -3.17 -4.10
CA GLU A 164 -19.60 -4.60 -4.31
C GLU A 164 -18.68 -5.27 -3.28
N ILE A 165 -18.25 -4.52 -2.25
CA ILE A 165 -17.44 -5.01 -1.13
C ILE A 165 -18.24 -4.80 0.17
N GLU A 166 -18.52 -5.93 0.84
CA GLU A 166 -19.23 -5.99 2.11
C GLU A 166 -18.25 -5.95 3.28
N GLY A 167 -18.00 -4.75 3.81
CA GLY A 167 -17.11 -4.54 4.95
C GLY A 167 -15.64 -4.36 4.57
N ILE A 168 -14.74 -4.77 5.47
CA ILE A 168 -13.29 -4.67 5.32
C ILE A 168 -12.69 -6.01 5.68
N ASP A 169 -12.27 -6.77 4.66
CA ASP A 169 -11.65 -8.08 4.83
C ASP A 169 -10.35 -8.18 4.04
N TYR A 170 -9.28 -8.65 4.69
CA TYR A 170 -7.91 -8.57 4.17
C TYR A 170 -7.44 -9.91 3.59
N THR A 171 -8.27 -10.52 2.75
CA THR A 171 -8.01 -11.82 2.12
C THR A 171 -7.48 -11.68 0.69
N THR A 172 -6.82 -12.72 0.16
CA THR A 172 -6.45 -12.79 -1.26
C THR A 172 -7.67 -12.63 -2.18
N LYS A 173 -8.83 -13.19 -1.80
CA LYS A 173 -10.07 -13.13 -2.57
C LYS A 173 -10.59 -11.70 -2.72
N GLU A 174 -10.68 -10.94 -1.63
CA GLU A 174 -11.21 -9.57 -1.70
C GLU A 174 -10.24 -8.58 -2.34
N LEU A 175 -8.92 -8.84 -2.27
CA LEU A 175 -7.94 -8.09 -3.08
C LEU A 175 -8.16 -8.30 -4.59
N ILE A 176 -8.54 -9.51 -5.03
CA ILE A 176 -8.85 -9.79 -6.43
C ILE A 176 -10.14 -9.06 -6.85
N ASN A 177 -11.20 -9.14 -6.05
CA ASN A 177 -12.45 -8.40 -6.27
C ASN A 177 -12.18 -6.89 -6.37
N PHE A 178 -11.50 -6.32 -5.37
CA PHE A 178 -11.10 -4.91 -5.32
C PHE A 178 -10.37 -4.44 -6.58
N VAL A 179 -9.34 -5.17 -7.04
CA VAL A 179 -8.60 -4.81 -8.25
C VAL A 179 -9.47 -4.87 -9.51
N GLU A 180 -10.42 -5.81 -9.59
CA GLU A 180 -11.32 -5.91 -10.74
C GLU A 180 -12.38 -4.79 -10.78
N GLN A 181 -12.86 -4.34 -9.61
CA GLN A 181 -13.70 -3.13 -9.53
C GLN A 181 -12.92 -1.88 -9.95
N LEU A 182 -11.67 -1.72 -9.50
CA LEU A 182 -10.80 -0.61 -9.91
C LEU A 182 -10.51 -0.61 -11.43
N LYS A 183 -10.26 -1.78 -12.05
CA LYS A 183 -10.15 -1.91 -13.51
C LYS A 183 -11.46 -1.54 -14.21
N THR A 184 -12.60 -1.97 -13.68
CA THR A 184 -13.93 -1.69 -14.25
C THR A 184 -14.20 -0.19 -14.26
N ALA A 185 -13.89 0.52 -13.17
CA ALA A 185 -13.97 1.98 -13.10
C ALA A 185 -12.98 2.65 -14.06
N ALA A 186 -11.71 2.24 -14.10
CA ALA A 186 -10.72 2.78 -15.06
C ALA A 186 -11.17 2.62 -16.53
N ASN A 187 -11.71 1.43 -16.87
CA ASN A 187 -12.27 1.14 -18.19
C ASN A 187 -13.54 1.92 -18.51
N ARG A 188 -14.28 2.42 -17.49
CA ARG A 188 -15.41 3.35 -17.67
C ARG A 188 -14.89 4.77 -17.96
N LEU A 189 -14.03 5.31 -17.08
CA LEU A 189 -13.49 6.67 -17.18
C LEU A 189 -12.69 6.89 -18.48
N ASN A 190 -11.93 5.89 -18.95
CA ASN A 190 -11.23 5.94 -20.23
C ASN A 190 -12.17 6.00 -21.46
N LYS A 191 -13.40 5.48 -21.37
CA LYS A 191 -14.41 5.56 -22.45
C LYS A 191 -15.15 6.89 -22.47
N GLU A 192 -15.17 7.61 -21.36
CA GLU A 192 -15.78 8.94 -21.24
C GLU A 192 -14.91 10.06 -21.84
N GLY A 193 -13.69 9.75 -22.28
CA GLY A 193 -12.80 10.70 -22.95
C GLY A 193 -11.98 11.59 -22.01
N SER A 194 -11.61 11.10 -20.82
CA SER A 194 -10.70 11.79 -19.91
C SER A 194 -9.37 12.15 -20.58
N GLU A 195 -8.80 13.31 -20.24
CA GLU A 195 -7.43 13.69 -20.61
C GLU A 195 -6.38 12.80 -19.93
N ASN A 196 -6.74 12.17 -18.79
CA ASN A 196 -5.92 11.18 -18.12
C ASN A 196 -6.21 9.78 -18.66
N HIS A 197 -5.16 9.04 -19.04
CA HIS A 197 -5.21 7.58 -19.04
C HIS A 197 -5.41 7.09 -17.59
N TRP A 198 -6.55 6.47 -17.32
CA TRP A 198 -6.91 5.87 -16.04
C TRP A 198 -6.41 4.43 -15.93
N ASN A 199 -5.90 4.10 -14.76
CA ASN A 199 -5.47 2.77 -14.37
C ASN A 199 -5.95 2.47 -12.92
N PRO A 200 -5.89 1.21 -12.43
CA PRO A 200 -6.38 0.86 -11.12
C PRO A 200 -5.78 1.71 -9.98
N HIS A 201 -4.50 2.07 -10.08
CA HIS A 201 -3.83 2.90 -9.08
C HIS A 201 -4.34 4.36 -9.06
N LYS A 202 -4.58 4.99 -10.21
CA LYS A 202 -5.18 6.33 -10.26
C LYS A 202 -6.59 6.34 -9.67
N VAL A 203 -7.39 5.31 -9.96
CA VAL A 203 -8.73 5.16 -9.37
C VAL A 203 -8.65 5.02 -7.85
N GLU A 204 -7.71 4.21 -7.33
CA GLU A 204 -7.43 4.13 -5.88
C GLU A 204 -7.09 5.50 -5.28
N MET A 205 -6.13 6.20 -5.86
CA MET A 205 -5.70 7.52 -5.38
C MET A 205 -6.86 8.54 -5.37
N ALA A 206 -7.68 8.58 -6.43
CA ALA A 206 -8.83 9.46 -6.53
C ALA A 206 -9.93 9.10 -5.50
N LEU A 207 -10.22 7.81 -5.33
CA LEU A 207 -11.23 7.31 -4.40
C LEU A 207 -10.82 7.54 -2.93
N TRP A 208 -9.55 7.31 -2.61
CA TRP A 208 -8.99 7.62 -1.30
C TRP A 208 -8.98 9.12 -1.01
N ALA A 209 -8.59 9.94 -1.98
CA ALA A 209 -8.63 11.39 -1.85
C ALA A 209 -10.08 11.89 -1.63
N HIS A 210 -11.05 11.34 -2.36
CA HIS A 210 -12.49 11.63 -2.16
C HIS A 210 -12.90 11.39 -0.70
N PHE A 211 -12.63 10.19 -0.18
CA PHE A 211 -12.97 9.81 1.19
C PHE A 211 -12.31 10.73 2.22
N VAL A 212 -11.00 10.96 2.10
CA VAL A 212 -10.23 11.80 3.03
C VAL A 212 -10.67 13.27 2.99
N LEU A 213 -11.03 13.80 1.83
CA LEU A 213 -11.60 15.14 1.71
C LEU A 213 -13.01 15.21 2.28
N GLY A 214 -13.82 14.16 2.09
CA GLY A 214 -15.16 14.02 2.68
C GLY A 214 -15.16 14.06 4.21
N ASP A 215 -14.17 13.40 4.84
CA ASP A 215 -13.95 13.37 6.29
C ASP A 215 -13.35 14.69 6.84
N LEU A 216 -12.31 15.21 6.19
CA LEU A 216 -11.44 16.24 6.79
C LEU A 216 -11.71 17.66 6.29
N LYS A 217 -12.19 17.84 5.06
CA LYS A 217 -12.29 19.15 4.40
C LYS A 217 -13.32 19.17 3.26
N LYS A 218 -14.57 18.88 3.63
CA LYS A 218 -15.69 18.56 2.73
C LYS A 218 -16.06 19.69 1.76
N GLU A 219 -15.64 20.92 2.03
CA GLU A 219 -15.79 22.08 1.14
C GLU A 219 -14.93 21.99 -0.14
N LEU A 220 -13.79 21.27 -0.11
CA LEU A 220 -12.97 21.07 -1.31
C LEU A 220 -13.68 20.21 -2.38
N LEU A 221 -14.76 19.51 -2.02
CA LEU A 221 -15.61 18.76 -2.95
C LEU A 221 -16.73 19.61 -3.58
N ASP A 222 -16.95 20.87 -3.18
CA ASP A 222 -18.01 21.73 -3.77
C ASP A 222 -17.63 22.35 -5.13
N GLY A 223 -16.35 22.35 -5.50
CA GLY A 223 -15.86 22.77 -6.81
C GLY A 223 -15.89 21.67 -7.88
N MET A 224 -16.39 20.47 -7.54
CA MET A 224 -16.37 19.30 -8.43
C MET A 224 -17.30 19.52 -9.66
N PRO A 225 -16.82 19.29 -10.91
CA PRO A 225 -17.61 19.59 -12.11
C PRO A 225 -18.92 18.81 -12.17
N GLY A 226 -19.96 19.41 -12.77
CA GLY A 226 -21.34 18.90 -12.67
C GLY A 226 -22.03 19.19 -11.33
N GLY A 227 -21.27 19.61 -10.31
CA GLY A 227 -21.80 20.35 -9.17
C GLY A 227 -22.29 21.73 -9.64
N ASN A 228 -23.56 22.07 -9.35
CA ASN A 228 -24.17 23.31 -9.82
C ASN A 228 -23.84 24.49 -8.87
N THR A 229 -22.55 24.82 -8.76
CA THR A 229 -21.96 25.84 -7.88
C THR A 229 -21.31 26.93 -8.74
N GLY A 230 -22.12 27.91 -9.17
CA GLY A 230 -21.64 29.04 -9.95
C GLY A 230 -20.78 30.01 -9.14
N THR A 231 -19.49 29.74 -9.00
CA THR A 231 -18.50 30.65 -8.41
C THR A 231 -17.15 30.45 -9.08
N PRO A 232 -16.59 31.46 -9.78
CA PRO A 232 -15.26 31.35 -10.38
C PRO A 232 -14.17 31.18 -9.31
N ALA A 233 -13.19 30.32 -9.58
CA ALA A 233 -12.02 30.18 -8.72
C ALA A 233 -11.17 31.48 -8.73
N PRO A 234 -10.54 31.88 -7.61
CA PRO A 234 -9.75 33.11 -7.53
C PRO A 234 -8.39 32.97 -8.24
N SER A 235 -8.37 33.28 -9.53
CA SER A 235 -7.15 33.38 -10.35
C SER A 235 -6.20 34.44 -9.79
N SER A 236 -5.17 34.00 -9.07
CA SER A 236 -4.29 34.85 -8.25
C SER A 236 -3.11 35.38 -9.05
N THR A 237 -3.34 36.35 -9.93
CA THR A 237 -2.26 37.15 -10.54
C THR A 237 -2.72 38.57 -10.88
N GLN A 238 -2.32 39.54 -10.05
CA GLN A 238 -2.24 40.95 -10.44
C GLN A 238 -0.98 41.58 -9.85
N THR A 239 -0.31 42.40 -10.66
CA THR A 239 0.67 43.42 -10.22
C THR A 239 0.15 44.78 -10.71
N PRO A 240 0.49 45.90 -10.02
CA PRO A 240 -0.40 47.06 -9.98
C PRO A 240 -0.24 48.05 -11.15
N ALA A 241 -1.29 48.84 -11.36
CA ALA A 241 -1.28 50.12 -12.07
C ALA A 241 -2.03 51.18 -11.23
N GLU A 242 -1.74 52.46 -11.46
CA GLU A 242 -1.95 53.54 -10.47
C GLU A 242 -3.09 54.54 -10.80
N ASN A 243 -3.67 55.11 -9.73
CA ASN A 243 -4.27 56.46 -9.62
C ASN A 243 -5.61 56.84 -10.31
N GLY A 244 -6.29 57.82 -9.68
CA GLY A 244 -7.58 58.43 -10.10
C GLY A 244 -8.77 57.93 -9.26
N ASP A 245 -8.95 58.28 -7.98
CA ASP A 245 -9.18 59.61 -7.35
C ASP A 245 -10.64 60.14 -7.47
N ALA A 246 -11.04 61.01 -6.53
CA ALA A 246 -12.27 61.81 -6.44
C ALA A 246 -13.59 61.20 -5.86
N GLN A 247 -13.69 61.29 -4.52
CA GLN A 247 -14.75 62.01 -3.78
C GLN A 247 -16.20 61.47 -3.58
N THR A 248 -16.49 61.17 -2.30
CA THR A 248 -17.75 61.47 -1.55
C THR A 248 -19.04 60.67 -1.91
N GLN A 249 -20.09 60.55 -1.08
CA GLN A 249 -20.48 61.19 0.20
C GLN A 249 -20.93 60.15 1.26
N SER A 250 -21.21 60.61 2.48
CA SER A 250 -21.90 59.88 3.57
C SER A 250 -23.02 60.79 4.14
N PRO A 251 -23.81 60.41 5.16
CA PRO A 251 -24.30 59.08 5.58
C PRO A 251 -25.85 59.05 5.74
N GLN A 252 -26.47 57.88 5.95
CA GLN A 252 -27.80 57.78 6.59
C GLN A 252 -27.88 56.65 7.65
N LYS A 253 -28.90 56.73 8.52
CA LYS A 253 -28.89 56.20 9.89
C LYS A 253 -30.31 55.91 10.39
N ALA A 254 -30.64 54.64 10.73
CA ALA A 254 -31.67 54.19 11.69
C ALA A 254 -31.95 52.66 11.55
N LYS A 255 -32.63 51.93 12.47
CA LYS A 255 -32.71 51.96 13.96
C LYS A 255 -33.62 50.80 14.45
N ASN A 256 -33.14 49.96 15.39
CA ASN A 256 -33.83 49.08 16.38
C ASN A 256 -35.02 48.14 16.00
N GLY A 257 -35.18 47.08 16.81
CA GLY A 257 -36.29 46.10 16.80
C GLY A 257 -35.80 44.72 16.36
N ASP A 258 -35.55 43.70 17.20
CA ASP A 258 -35.92 43.40 18.60
C ASP A 258 -37.42 43.07 18.83
N THR A 259 -37.72 41.76 18.78
CA THR A 259 -38.82 41.08 19.50
C THR A 259 -38.50 39.57 19.61
N ASN A 260 -38.35 39.06 20.83
CA ASN A 260 -38.59 37.64 21.19
C ASN A 260 -39.99 37.55 21.84
N PRO A 261 -40.72 36.42 21.74
CA PRO A 261 -40.66 35.32 22.73
C PRO A 261 -40.52 33.93 22.05
N GLU A 262 -40.13 32.82 22.68
CA GLU A 262 -40.72 32.08 23.82
C GLU A 262 -42.17 31.58 23.53
N GLU A 263 -42.62 30.36 23.90
CA GLU A 263 -42.04 29.36 24.82
C GLU A 263 -42.59 27.91 24.55
N SER A 264 -41.81 26.87 24.88
CA SER A 264 -42.26 25.49 25.24
C SER A 264 -42.96 24.62 24.14
N ASN A 265 -43.22 23.31 24.31
CA ASN A 265 -42.98 22.39 25.42
C ASN A 265 -42.81 20.90 24.97
N ASP A 266 -42.30 20.04 25.86
CA ASP A 266 -42.38 18.54 25.96
C ASP A 266 -42.18 17.64 24.70
N SER A 267 -41.31 16.61 24.65
CA SER A 267 -40.99 15.48 25.56
C SER A 267 -41.83 14.20 25.30
N MET A 268 -41.18 13.10 24.87
CA MET A 268 -41.21 11.80 25.57
C MET A 268 -40.30 10.72 24.95
N ASP A 269 -39.99 9.70 25.76
CA ASP A 269 -39.15 8.52 25.47
C ASP A 269 -39.91 7.41 24.71
N SER A 270 -39.18 6.53 24.02
CA SER A 270 -39.65 5.21 23.54
C SER A 270 -38.49 4.30 23.10
N ALA A 271 -37.82 3.65 24.06
CA ALA A 271 -37.02 2.45 23.76
C ALA A 271 -37.91 1.20 23.67
N PHE A 272 -37.78 0.40 22.60
CA PHE A 272 -38.29 -0.98 22.57
C PHE A 272 -37.43 -1.90 21.70
N ALA A 273 -37.20 -3.11 22.20
CA ALA A 273 -36.44 -4.16 21.50
C ALA A 273 -37.35 -5.31 21.06
N ASN A 274 -37.02 -5.93 19.92
CA ASN A 274 -37.47 -7.26 19.46
C ASN A 274 -36.74 -7.57 18.13
N LYS A 275 -36.51 -8.82 17.71
CA LYS A 275 -36.31 -10.07 18.45
C LYS A 275 -35.60 -11.07 17.52
N GLU A 276 -34.96 -12.08 18.09
CA GLU A 276 -34.45 -13.28 17.42
C GLU A 276 -35.45 -13.88 16.40
N ASN A 277 -34.94 -14.52 15.36
CA ASN A 277 -35.61 -15.65 14.75
C ASN A 277 -34.59 -16.78 14.46
N LEU A 278 -34.96 -18.01 14.82
CA LEU A 278 -34.15 -19.21 14.67
C LEU A 278 -34.83 -20.14 13.66
N THR A 279 -34.13 -20.48 12.57
CA THR A 279 -34.43 -21.66 11.77
C THR A 279 -33.14 -22.43 11.51
N ALA A 280 -33.22 -23.76 11.56
CA ALA A 280 -32.08 -24.66 11.50
C ALA A 280 -32.25 -25.70 10.38
N ASN A 281 -31.18 -26.46 10.15
CA ASN A 281 -31.07 -27.59 9.20
C ASN A 281 -31.00 -27.13 7.72
N THR A 282 -30.41 -27.90 6.79
CA THR A 282 -30.00 -29.33 6.86
C THR A 282 -28.54 -29.57 6.45
N ASN A 283 -27.90 -30.55 7.08
CA ASN A 283 -26.75 -31.24 6.48
C ASN A 283 -27.20 -32.03 5.24
N GLY A 284 -26.42 -31.94 4.16
CA GLY A 284 -26.51 -32.81 2.98
C GLY A 284 -25.09 -33.26 2.60
N THR A 285 -24.92 -34.53 2.24
CA THR A 285 -23.63 -35.15 1.95
C THR A 285 -23.75 -36.05 0.72
N SER A 286 -22.61 -36.41 0.12
CA SER A 286 -22.44 -37.01 -1.21
C SER A 286 -22.68 -36.01 -2.38
N ASP A 287 -21.97 -36.07 -3.51
CA ASP A 287 -20.87 -36.97 -3.90
C ASP A 287 -19.72 -36.21 -4.59
N ALA A 288 -18.58 -36.88 -4.75
CA ALA A 288 -17.38 -36.31 -5.36
C ALA A 288 -17.25 -36.69 -6.85
N GLU A 289 -16.82 -35.75 -7.70
CA GLU A 289 -15.92 -36.11 -8.80
C GLU A 289 -14.92 -35.01 -9.21
N ASN A 290 -13.83 -35.48 -9.79
CA ASN A 290 -12.55 -34.80 -10.03
C ASN A 290 -12.61 -33.69 -11.10
N SER A 291 -12.13 -32.47 -10.77
CA SER A 291 -11.44 -31.58 -11.73
C SER A 291 -10.56 -30.51 -11.06
N ARG A 292 -9.31 -30.89 -10.75
CA ARG A 292 -8.09 -30.05 -10.69
C ARG A 292 -8.25 -28.55 -10.38
N ALA A 293 -8.91 -28.20 -9.27
CA ALA A 293 -8.93 -26.83 -8.78
C ALA A 293 -7.51 -26.39 -8.35
N SER A 294 -7.12 -25.16 -8.69
CA SER A 294 -5.92 -24.55 -8.11
C SER A 294 -6.22 -24.20 -6.65
N VAL A 295 -5.54 -24.84 -5.70
CA VAL A 295 -5.72 -24.55 -4.27
C VAL A 295 -5.17 -23.16 -3.97
N ILE A 296 -6.05 -22.16 -4.02
CA ILE A 296 -5.76 -20.81 -3.50
C ILE A 296 -5.66 -20.94 -1.99
N LEU A 297 -4.42 -21.03 -1.50
CA LEU A 297 -4.15 -20.80 -0.09
C LEU A 297 -4.43 -19.32 0.19
N ASN A 298 -5.58 -19.05 0.81
CA ASN A 298 -5.87 -17.74 1.38
C ASN A 298 -4.74 -17.40 2.37
N CYS A 299 -3.99 -16.33 2.09
CA CYS A 299 -3.34 -15.58 3.16
C CYS A 299 -4.32 -14.52 3.63
N GLU A 300 -4.36 -14.30 4.94
CA GLU A 300 -5.31 -13.43 5.62
C GLU A 300 -4.51 -12.64 6.67
N ASP A 301 -4.58 -11.31 6.64
CA ASP A 301 -3.95 -10.48 7.67
C ASP A 301 -4.73 -10.67 8.99
N THR A 302 -4.26 -11.58 9.86
CA THR A 302 -4.90 -11.90 11.14
C THR A 302 -4.97 -10.66 12.04
N ASN A 303 -6.19 -10.17 12.26
CA ASN A 303 -6.47 -9.00 13.09
C ASN A 303 -6.09 -9.30 14.56
N ASP A 304 -5.29 -8.42 15.17
CA ASP A 304 -4.56 -8.72 16.40
C ASP A 304 -5.42 -8.56 17.67
N SER A 305 -6.38 -9.48 17.83
CA SER A 305 -7.27 -9.58 18.99
C SER A 305 -6.65 -10.46 20.07
N VAL A 306 -6.31 -9.85 21.21
CA VAL A 306 -5.67 -10.54 22.34
C VAL A 306 -6.60 -11.51 23.05
N ALA A 307 -6.12 -12.74 23.27
CA ALA A 307 -6.64 -13.65 24.28
C ALA A 307 -5.51 -13.98 25.26
N VAL A 308 -5.58 -13.44 26.48
CA VAL A 308 -4.68 -13.82 27.57
C VAL A 308 -5.22 -15.10 28.18
N SER A 309 -4.64 -16.23 27.82
CA SER A 309 -4.87 -17.50 28.51
C SER A 309 -3.89 -17.66 29.67
N GLU A 310 -4.39 -17.64 30.90
CA GLU A 310 -3.61 -18.04 32.07
C GLU A 310 -3.13 -19.49 31.92
N ALA A 311 -1.83 -19.72 32.04
CA ALA A 311 -1.26 -21.06 32.03
C ALA A 311 -1.34 -21.67 33.43
N ALA A 312 -2.39 -22.46 33.68
CA ALA A 312 -2.49 -23.27 34.89
C ALA A 312 -1.35 -24.32 34.92
N SER A 313 -0.69 -24.43 36.06
CA SER A 313 0.49 -25.28 36.26
C SER A 313 0.13 -26.67 36.80
N GLU A 314 0.71 -27.73 36.22
CA GLU A 314 0.86 -29.04 36.87
C GLU A 314 2.31 -29.57 36.68
N PRO A 315 2.79 -30.48 37.56
CA PRO A 315 4.21 -30.50 37.94
C PRO A 315 5.09 -31.50 37.19
N VAL A 316 6.40 -31.22 37.22
CA VAL A 316 7.46 -32.16 36.86
C VAL A 316 7.64 -33.19 37.99
N SER A 317 7.76 -34.48 37.63
CA SER A 317 8.16 -35.55 38.55
C SER A 317 9.58 -36.05 38.27
N GLU A 318 10.21 -36.64 39.29
CA GLU A 318 11.66 -36.76 39.43
C GLU A 318 12.20 -38.17 39.08
N ALA A 319 13.49 -38.27 38.74
CA ALA A 319 14.17 -39.52 38.39
C ALA A 319 14.89 -40.17 39.58
N PRO A 320 15.29 -41.45 39.47
CA PRO A 320 16.54 -41.89 40.12
C PRO A 320 17.42 -42.86 39.29
N SER A 321 18.59 -42.35 38.90
CA SER A 321 19.96 -42.97 38.95
C SER A 321 20.24 -44.49 38.78
N GLU A 322 21.01 -44.83 37.72
CA GLU A 322 22.32 -45.56 37.73
C GLU A 322 22.46 -47.04 38.26
N PRO A 323 23.64 -47.75 38.20
CA PRO A 323 24.98 -47.50 37.57
C PRO A 323 25.63 -48.71 36.78
N VAL A 324 26.93 -48.58 36.40
CA VAL A 324 27.95 -49.64 36.01
C VAL A 324 27.74 -50.32 34.63
N SER A 325 28.73 -50.69 33.77
CA SER A 325 30.21 -50.96 33.77
C SER A 325 30.86 -50.37 32.49
N GLU A 326 32.11 -49.89 32.44
CA GLU A 326 33.47 -50.47 32.64
C GLU A 326 34.09 -51.13 31.37
N ALA A 327 35.39 -50.87 31.12
CA ALA A 327 36.16 -51.27 29.91
C ALA A 327 37.33 -52.22 30.27
N PRO A 328 38.10 -52.78 29.30
CA PRO A 328 39.41 -52.14 28.99
C PRO A 328 40.06 -52.37 27.58
N SER A 329 40.99 -51.47 27.24
CA SER A 329 42.32 -51.63 26.60
C SER A 329 42.63 -52.40 25.27
N GLU A 330 43.33 -51.67 24.38
CA GLU A 330 44.59 -52.04 23.66
C GLU A 330 44.56 -53.09 22.49
N THR A 331 45.51 -53.15 21.53
CA THR A 331 46.82 -52.47 21.29
C THR A 331 47.06 -52.02 19.83
N VAL A 332 47.74 -50.87 19.68
CA VAL A 332 48.92 -50.53 18.83
C VAL A 332 49.30 -51.39 17.59
N SER A 333 49.65 -50.71 16.49
CA SER A 333 50.71 -51.11 15.52
C SER A 333 51.20 -49.90 14.69
N GLU A 334 52.52 -49.66 14.63
CA GLU A 334 53.15 -48.53 13.90
C GLU A 334 54.19 -49.02 12.86
N SER A 335 54.34 -48.25 11.75
CA SER A 335 55.53 -48.12 10.88
C SER A 335 55.12 -47.30 9.63
N ASP A 336 55.59 -46.10 9.28
CA ASP A 336 56.79 -45.28 9.56
C ASP A 336 57.95 -45.41 8.54
N THR A 337 58.77 -44.35 8.43
CA THR A 337 59.74 -43.95 7.38
C THR A 337 59.09 -43.43 6.09
N GLN A 338 59.37 -42.22 5.54
CA GLN A 338 60.61 -41.44 5.32
C GLN A 338 61.43 -41.95 4.09
N ASP A 339 62.13 -41.12 3.28
CA ASP A 339 62.57 -39.73 3.51
C ASP A 339 62.83 -38.88 2.22
N THR A 340 62.72 -37.55 2.38
CA THR A 340 63.35 -36.34 1.74
C THR A 340 63.83 -36.22 0.24
N PRO A 341 64.10 -34.98 -0.26
CA PRO A 341 64.31 -34.66 -1.69
C PRO A 341 65.77 -34.26 -2.09
N SER A 342 65.98 -33.90 -3.37
CA SER A 342 67.22 -33.27 -3.90
C SER A 342 66.92 -32.19 -4.95
N ALA A 343 67.94 -31.44 -5.42
CA ALA A 343 67.77 -30.02 -5.78
C ALA A 343 68.42 -29.50 -7.09
N ALA A 344 67.80 -28.42 -7.60
CA ALA A 344 68.38 -27.23 -8.27
C ALA A 344 69.08 -27.30 -9.65
N SER A 345 69.09 -26.11 -10.30
CA SER A 345 69.85 -25.69 -11.52
C SER A 345 69.23 -26.02 -12.90
N ALA A 346 69.32 -25.16 -13.94
CA ALA A 346 69.65 -23.72 -14.04
C ALA A 346 69.36 -23.16 -15.48
N ILE A 347 69.66 -21.86 -15.70
CA ILE A 347 69.90 -21.15 -16.99
C ILE A 347 68.69 -20.64 -17.82
N ARG A 348 68.45 -19.32 -17.66
CA ARG A 348 68.27 -18.17 -18.61
C ARG A 348 67.75 -18.32 -20.09
N PRO A 349 67.32 -17.20 -20.74
CA PRO A 349 66.30 -17.20 -21.82
C PRO A 349 66.68 -16.49 -23.15
N THR A 350 65.69 -16.37 -24.05
CA THR A 350 65.56 -15.36 -25.13
C THR A 350 64.21 -14.62 -24.94
N ASP A 351 64.02 -13.30 -25.10
CA ASP A 351 64.45 -12.35 -26.15
C ASP A 351 63.64 -12.52 -27.46
N SER A 352 63.01 -11.51 -28.09
CA SER A 352 62.76 -10.08 -27.74
C SER A 352 61.22 -9.85 -27.55
N THR A 353 60.55 -8.67 -27.51
CA THR A 353 60.80 -7.20 -27.60
C THR A 353 59.68 -6.56 -26.72
N ASP A 354 59.87 -5.49 -25.95
CA ASP A 354 60.08 -4.04 -26.26
C ASP A 354 58.78 -3.24 -26.56
N GLU A 355 58.75 -1.95 -26.18
CA GLU A 355 57.59 -1.34 -25.51
C GLU A 355 56.90 -0.11 -26.24
N PRO A 356 56.85 1.16 -25.78
CA PRO A 356 55.66 2.02 -26.00
C PRO A 356 55.87 3.29 -26.85
N ALA A 357 54.82 4.10 -27.08
CA ALA A 357 54.72 5.50 -26.57
C ALA A 357 53.79 6.48 -27.33
N GLN A 358 53.01 7.25 -26.55
CA GLN A 358 52.75 8.71 -26.64
C GLN A 358 52.01 9.40 -27.83
N LYS A 359 50.83 9.95 -27.47
CA LYS A 359 50.24 11.27 -27.79
C LYS A 359 50.96 12.24 -28.79
N LYS A 360 50.21 12.72 -29.80
CA LYS A 360 50.02 14.13 -30.26
C LYS A 360 48.88 14.18 -31.30
N ILE A 361 47.80 14.96 -31.14
CA ILE A 361 47.59 16.42 -31.38
C ILE A 361 47.56 16.83 -32.87
N LYS A 362 46.34 16.90 -33.45
CA LYS A 362 45.77 17.86 -34.43
C LYS A 362 44.33 17.37 -34.77
N VAL A 363 43.26 18.15 -34.96
CA VAL A 363 43.01 19.58 -35.25
C VAL A 363 43.31 19.99 -36.70
N ASP A 364 42.41 20.81 -37.27
CA ASP A 364 42.21 21.17 -38.68
C ASP A 364 41.53 20.04 -39.50
N GLU A 365 40.51 20.30 -40.33
CA GLU A 365 39.73 21.53 -40.59
C GLU A 365 38.25 21.18 -40.87
#